data_AF-A0A8I1PPD7-F1
#
_entry.id   AF-A0A8I1PPD7-F1
#
_cell.length_a   1.000
_cell.length_b   1.000
_cell.length_c   1.000
_cell.angle_alpha   90.00
_cell.angle_beta   90.00
_cell.angle_gamma   90.00
#
_symmetry.space_group_name_H-M   'P 1'
#
loop_
_entity.id
_entity.type
_entity.pdbx_description
1 polymer ?
#
loop_
_entity_poly.entity_id
_entity_poly.type
_entity_poly.pdbx_seq_one_letter_code
_entity_poly.pdbx_strand_id
1 'polypeptide(L)'
;MSDNKPDDRKSLETVDWRSYWSIIYTMIYIAKERGLENPGGGYALACHRILAAAISQAERLKVPLADIELEGFDINRFLRAPDRETA
;
A
#
# COMPACT_ATOMS: atom_id res chain seq x y z
N MET A 1 -17.34 45.08 25.88
CA MET A 1 -16.93 44.93 24.47
C MET A 1 -15.86 43.86 24.45
N SER A 2 -16.10 42.81 23.69
CA SER A 2 -15.24 41.65 23.50
C SER A 2 -13.83 42.03 23.04
N ASP A 3 -12.85 41.24 23.42
CA ASP A 3 -11.84 40.78 22.48
C ASP A 3 -11.48 39.33 22.79
N ASN A 4 -12.42 38.47 22.42
CA ASN A 4 -12.21 37.03 22.35
C ASN A 4 -11.47 36.78 21.03
N LYS A 5 -10.14 36.95 21.03
CA LYS A 5 -9.33 36.50 19.89
C LYS A 5 -9.40 34.97 19.86
N PRO A 6 -9.89 34.34 18.77
CA PRO A 6 -9.70 32.92 18.61
C PRO A 6 -8.20 32.64 18.58
N ASP A 7 -7.73 31.73 19.44
CA ASP A 7 -6.35 31.25 19.43
C ASP A 7 -6.13 30.54 18.08
N ASP A 8 -5.50 31.23 17.14
CA ASP A 8 -5.09 30.76 15.81
C ASP A 8 -4.01 29.65 15.89
N ARG A 9 -3.84 29.00 17.04
CA ARG A 9 -3.30 27.64 17.11
C ARG A 9 -4.37 26.69 16.58
N LYS A 10 -4.51 26.73 15.25
CA LYS A 10 -5.01 25.64 14.41
C LYS A 10 -4.83 24.34 15.16
N SER A 11 -5.95 23.68 15.44
CA SER A 11 -5.98 22.26 15.74
C SER A 11 -5.00 21.59 14.78
N LEU A 12 -3.80 21.27 15.28
CA LEU A 12 -2.99 20.23 14.71
C LEU A 12 -3.87 19.01 14.89
N GLU A 13 -4.72 18.73 13.90
CA GLU A 13 -5.39 17.45 13.78
C GLU A 13 -4.27 16.45 13.94
N THR A 14 -4.25 15.78 15.09
CA THR A 14 -3.18 14.88 15.45
C THR A 14 -3.22 13.81 14.39
N VAL A 15 -2.23 13.80 13.48
CA VAL A 15 -2.06 12.73 12.50
C VAL A 15 -1.84 11.48 13.34
N ASP A 16 -2.92 10.73 13.53
CA ASP A 16 -2.89 9.53 14.33
C ASP A 16 -2.42 8.36 13.47
N TRP A 17 -2.21 7.22 14.10
CA TRP A 17 -1.74 6.01 13.44
C TRP A 17 -2.68 5.53 12.32
N ARG A 18 -3.98 5.88 12.35
CA ARG A 18 -4.95 5.51 11.31
C ARG A 18 -4.71 6.27 10.02
N SER A 19 -4.29 7.54 10.12
CA SER A 19 -3.89 8.32 8.94
C SER A 19 -2.66 7.72 8.25
N TYR A 20 -1.64 7.34 9.03
CA TYR A 20 -0.47 6.62 8.49
C TYR A 20 -0.85 5.27 7.88
N TRP A 21 -1.72 4.53 8.57
CA TRP A 21 -2.22 3.26 8.11
C TRP A 21 -2.97 3.39 6.77
N SER A 22 -3.85 4.38 6.63
CA SER A 22 -4.60 4.63 5.39
C SER A 22 -3.69 4.92 4.20
N ILE A 23 -2.58 5.63 4.41
CA ILE A 23 -1.60 5.91 3.35
C ILE A 23 -0.92 4.62 2.90
N ILE A 24 -0.41 3.83 3.87
CA ILE A 24 0.28 2.57 3.59
C ILE A 24 -0.67 1.59 2.89
N TYR A 25 -1.89 1.46 3.41
CA TYR A 25 -2.95 0.64 2.82
C TYR A 25 -3.20 1.02 1.36
N THR A 26 -3.35 2.31 1.08
CA THR A 26 -3.61 2.81 -0.29
C THR A 26 -2.45 2.45 -1.22
N MET A 27 -1.21 2.58 -0.77
CA MET A 27 -0.03 2.20 -1.56
C MET A 27 0.01 0.70 -1.86
N ILE A 28 -0.28 -0.15 -0.86
CA ILE A 28 -0.33 -1.61 -1.03
C ILE A 28 -1.45 -1.98 -2.00
N TYR A 29 -2.64 -1.41 -1.82
CA TYR A 29 -3.78 -1.66 -2.70
C TYR A 29 -3.48 -1.28 -4.15
N ILE A 30 -2.94 -0.07 -4.39
CA ILE A 30 -2.60 0.38 -5.74
C ILE A 30 -1.50 -0.49 -6.35
N ALA A 31 -0.47 -0.87 -5.60
CA ALA A 31 0.57 -1.76 -6.10
C ALA A 31 -0.02 -3.12 -6.50
N LYS A 32 -0.98 -3.64 -5.72
CA LYS A 32 -1.67 -4.89 -6.02
C LYS A 32 -2.44 -4.80 -7.33
N GLU A 33 -3.33 -3.82 -7.45
CA GLU A 33 -4.16 -3.63 -8.65
C GLU A 33 -3.31 -3.36 -9.89
N ARG A 34 -2.40 -2.39 -9.82
CA ARG A 34 -1.59 -1.98 -10.99
C ARG A 34 -0.59 -3.02 -11.44
N GLY A 35 -0.04 -3.80 -10.52
CA GLY A 35 0.83 -4.90 -10.91
C GLY A 35 0.06 -5.99 -11.66
N LEU A 36 -1.20 -6.25 -11.28
CA LEU A 36 -2.05 -7.25 -11.93
C LEU A 36 -2.58 -6.78 -13.28
N GLU A 37 -2.73 -5.47 -13.49
CA GLU A 37 -3.10 -4.88 -14.78
C GLU A 37 -1.99 -4.98 -15.85
N ASN A 38 -0.72 -5.06 -15.45
CA ASN A 38 0.42 -5.09 -16.39
C ASN A 38 1.44 -6.20 -16.08
N PRO A 39 1.01 -7.48 -16.06
CA PRO A 39 1.84 -8.61 -15.69
C PRO A 39 3.05 -8.77 -16.63
N GLY A 40 4.22 -9.08 -16.06
CA GLY A 40 5.48 -9.23 -16.80
C GLY A 40 6.12 -7.92 -17.29
N GLY A 41 5.47 -6.77 -17.08
CA GLY A 41 6.01 -5.44 -17.45
C GLY A 41 6.90 -4.82 -16.38
N GLY A 42 7.62 -3.74 -16.74
CA GLY A 42 8.44 -2.97 -15.78
C GLY A 42 7.61 -2.37 -14.63
N TYR A 43 6.36 -2.02 -14.89
CA TYR A 43 5.40 -1.59 -13.87
C TYR A 43 5.05 -2.70 -12.88
N ALA A 44 4.84 -3.93 -13.34
CA ALA A 44 4.62 -5.09 -12.47
C ALA A 44 5.86 -5.39 -11.61
N LEU A 45 7.08 -5.24 -12.15
CA LEU A 45 8.30 -5.40 -11.36
C LEU A 45 8.41 -4.36 -10.22
N ALA A 46 8.04 -3.10 -10.50
CA ALA A 46 8.01 -2.06 -9.47
C ALA A 46 6.98 -2.38 -8.38
N CYS A 47 5.77 -2.77 -8.77
CA CYS A 47 4.70 -3.16 -7.85
C CYS A 47 5.09 -4.39 -7.01
N HIS A 48 5.70 -5.40 -7.64
CA HIS A 48 6.27 -6.55 -6.96
C HIS A 48 7.26 -6.13 -5.87
N ARG A 49 8.19 -5.21 -6.15
CA ARG A 49 9.18 -4.76 -5.15
C ARG A 49 8.54 -4.07 -3.94
N ILE A 50 7.52 -3.24 -4.17
CA ILE A 50 6.79 -2.58 -3.09
C ILE A 50 6.10 -3.61 -2.19
N LEU A 51 5.39 -4.57 -2.81
CA LEU A 51 4.67 -5.60 -2.08
C LEU A 51 5.60 -6.58 -1.36
N ALA A 52 6.74 -6.93 -1.96
CA ALA A 52 7.76 -7.77 -1.33
C ALA A 52 8.33 -7.09 -0.08
N ALA A 53 8.57 -5.78 -0.17
CA ALA A 53 9.00 -4.99 0.97
C ALA A 53 7.92 -4.95 2.06
N ALA A 54 6.65 -4.75 1.70
CA ALA A 54 5.54 -4.75 2.66
C ALA A 54 5.42 -6.09 3.41
N ILE A 55 5.49 -7.22 2.71
CA ILE A 55 5.47 -8.57 3.30
C ILE A 55 6.65 -8.75 4.25
N SER A 56 7.87 -8.44 3.80
CA SER A 56 9.07 -8.56 4.64
C SER A 56 8.99 -7.69 5.90
N GLN A 57 8.41 -6.49 5.81
CA GLN A 57 8.19 -5.63 6.97
C GLN A 57 7.13 -6.19 7.91
N ALA A 58 6.03 -6.72 7.39
CA ALA A 58 4.98 -7.34 8.18
C ALA A 58 5.51 -8.55 8.96
N GLU A 59 6.29 -9.41 8.32
CA GLU A 59 6.97 -10.53 8.98
C GLU A 59 7.89 -10.06 10.11
N ARG A 60 8.73 -9.05 9.85
CA ARG A 60 9.67 -8.49 10.84
C ARG A 60 8.96 -7.89 12.04
N LEU A 61 7.84 -7.21 11.81
CA LEU A 61 7.05 -6.54 12.84
C LEU A 61 5.97 -7.44 13.45
N LYS A 62 5.86 -8.69 13.00
CA LYS A 62 4.82 -9.66 13.40
C LYS A 62 3.39 -9.14 13.17
N VAL A 63 3.19 -8.39 12.09
CA VAL A 63 1.87 -7.95 11.63
C VAL A 63 1.29 -9.06 10.74
N PRO A 64 0.09 -9.58 11.05
CA PRO A 64 -0.61 -10.53 10.18
C PRO A 64 -0.78 -9.99 8.76
N LEU A 65 -0.57 -10.83 7.74
CA LEU A 65 -0.76 -10.38 6.35
C LEU A 65 -2.23 -10.03 6.02
N ALA A 66 -3.19 -10.61 6.75
CA ALA A 66 -4.60 -10.26 6.65
C ALA A 66 -4.86 -8.79 7.03
N ASP A 67 -4.17 -8.27 8.05
CA ASP A 67 -4.32 -6.88 8.48
C ASP A 67 -3.85 -5.88 7.42
N ILE A 68 -3.03 -6.33 6.46
CA ILE A 68 -2.50 -5.51 5.37
C ILE A 68 -3.04 -5.92 3.98
N GLU A 69 -4.11 -6.74 3.93
CA GLU A 69 -4.76 -7.22 2.70
C GLU A 69 -3.85 -8.03 1.75
N LEU A 70 -2.87 -8.75 2.31
CA LEU A 70 -1.94 -9.62 1.60
C LEU A 70 -2.05 -11.10 2.00
N GLU A 71 -3.11 -11.50 2.72
CA GLU A 71 -3.35 -12.91 3.01
C GLU A 71 -3.53 -13.72 1.72
N GLY A 72 -2.81 -14.84 1.62
CA GLY A 72 -2.86 -15.73 0.44
C GLY A 72 -2.32 -15.11 -0.85
N PHE A 73 -1.71 -13.93 -0.78
CA PHE A 73 -1.26 -13.20 -1.96
C PHE A 73 0.03 -13.81 -2.55
N ASP A 74 -0.06 -14.44 -3.73
CA ASP A 74 1.12 -14.93 -4.46
C ASP A 74 1.80 -13.79 -5.21
N ILE A 75 2.88 -13.28 -4.61
CA ILE A 75 3.67 -12.20 -5.18
C ILE A 75 4.31 -12.54 -6.53
N ASN A 76 4.54 -13.82 -6.83
CA ASN A 76 5.13 -14.22 -8.09
C ASN A 76 4.17 -14.04 -9.28
N ARG A 77 2.88 -13.82 -9.00
CA ARG A 77 1.86 -13.58 -10.04
C ARG A 77 2.18 -12.36 -10.92
N PHE A 78 2.92 -11.38 -10.42
CA PHE A 78 3.33 -10.21 -11.20
C PHE A 78 4.41 -10.49 -12.24
N LEU A 79 5.29 -11.45 -11.96
CA LEU A 79 6.48 -11.70 -12.77
C LEU A 79 6.18 -12.62 -13.95
N ARG A 80 5.02 -13.28 -13.94
CA ARG A 80 4.56 -14.11 -15.05
C ARG A 80 3.86 -13.22 -16.05
N ALA A 81 4.41 -13.12 -17.27
CA ALA A 81 3.62 -12.65 -18.39
C ALA A 81 2.45 -13.63 -18.60
N PRO A 82 1.26 -13.17 -19.02
CA PRO A 82 0.22 -14.09 -19.45
C PRO A 82 0.82 -14.91 -20.59
N ASP A 83 0.61 -16.23 -20.57
CA ASP A 83 1.00 -17.10 -21.66
C ASP A 83 0.44 -16.47 -22.94
N ARG A 84 1.32 -15.96 -23.79
CA ARG A 84 0.92 -15.48 -25.12
C ARG A 84 0.54 -16.73 -25.89
N GLU A 85 -0.71 -17.16 -25.79
CA GLU A 85 -1.32 -17.91 -26.87
C GLU A 85 -1.13 -17.05 -28.11
N THR A 86 -0.24 -17.54 -28.96
CA THR A 86 0.07 -16.97 -30.25
C THR A 86 -1.15 -17.24 -31.12
N ALA A 87 -2.01 -16.23 -31.25
CA ALA A 87 -3.03 -16.17 -32.29
C ALA A 87 -2.38 -15.90 -33.66
#